data_AF-A0A353HRF5-F1
#
_entry.id   AF-A0A353HRF5-F1
#
_cell.length_a   1.000
_cell.length_b   1.000
_cell.length_c   1.000
_cell.angle_alpha   90.00
_cell.angle_beta   90.00
_cell.angle_gamma   90.00
#
_symmetry.space_group_name_H-M   'P 1'
#
loop_
_entity.id
_entity.type
_entity.pdbx_description
1 polymer ?
#
loop_
_entity_poly.entity_id
_entity_poly.type
_entity_poly.pdbx_seq_one_letter_code
_entity_poly.pdbx_strand_id
1 'polypeptide(L)'
;MWLAAVAAIVMTGCGGSGGSSGGTTAPPPVATVPPSALAAYVGTWVSACDERELNTVTITRAAGSADAIVVSYKSDYYANLNCTGAIVATWTQSADVSAVYAGSVDSSIVFTPGTSATAARVDKVTATLPAHTESVVGSNVTHTVRNGQAMWCIDFGGGNSSCIYDQGAQPSQTVAGGLYLRGNELFELSPSESTYVVNERFTRK
;
A
#
# COMPACT_ATOMS: atom_id res chain seq x y z
N MET A 1 -3.25 -22.52 -26.12
CA MET A 1 -3.11 -22.99 -27.52
C MET A 1 -2.03 -22.14 -28.17
N TRP A 2 -0.90 -22.77 -28.55
CA TRP A 2 0.16 -22.30 -29.48
C TRP A 2 1.10 -21.16 -28.97
N LEU A 3 2.41 -21.44 -28.76
CA LEU A 3 3.59 -21.41 -29.68
C LEU A 3 4.17 -19.98 -29.82
N ALA A 4 5.47 -19.66 -29.89
CA ALA A 4 6.74 -20.38 -30.03
C ALA A 4 7.93 -19.46 -29.64
N ALA A 5 9.15 -19.99 -29.79
CA ALA A 5 10.45 -19.56 -29.27
C ALA A 5 11.25 -18.49 -30.07
N VAL A 6 12.56 -18.37 -29.70
CA VAL A 6 13.76 -17.88 -30.47
C VAL A 6 14.15 -16.41 -30.19
N ALA A 7 15.40 -15.93 -30.02
CA ALA A 7 16.79 -16.41 -30.11
C ALA A 7 17.74 -15.52 -29.27
N ALA A 8 18.94 -16.02 -28.99
CA ALA A 8 20.10 -15.28 -28.50
C ALA A 8 20.81 -14.47 -29.61
N ILE A 9 21.45 -13.35 -29.25
CA ILE A 9 22.48 -12.67 -30.05
C ILE A 9 23.68 -12.36 -29.15
N VAL A 10 24.84 -12.88 -29.54
CA VAL A 10 26.17 -12.58 -29.02
C VAL A 10 26.73 -11.43 -29.83
N MET A 11 27.33 -10.43 -29.18
CA MET A 11 28.18 -9.43 -29.85
C MET A 11 29.50 -9.33 -29.09
N THR A 12 30.55 -9.78 -29.76
CA THR A 12 31.96 -9.58 -29.43
C THR A 12 32.46 -8.25 -29.99
N GLY A 13 33.31 -7.57 -29.23
CA GLY A 13 34.24 -6.54 -29.71
C GLY A 13 35.05 -5.99 -28.53
N CYS A 14 36.24 -5.41 -28.66
CA CYS A 14 37.44 -5.56 -29.51
C CYS A 14 38.41 -4.49 -28.97
N GLY A 15 39.68 -4.84 -28.68
CA GLY A 15 40.79 -3.91 -28.42
C GLY A 15 40.80 -3.20 -27.05
N GLY A 16 41.90 -2.92 -26.36
CA GLY A 16 43.34 -3.06 -26.65
C GLY A 16 44.13 -1.98 -25.89
N SER A 17 45.24 -2.35 -25.23
CA SER A 17 46.35 -1.52 -24.66
C SER A 17 45.99 -0.46 -23.59
N GLY A 18 46.76 -0.15 -22.55
CA GLY A 18 48.16 -0.37 -22.17
C GLY A 18 48.64 0.91 -21.45
N GLY A 19 49.37 0.80 -20.33
CA GLY A 19 50.09 1.94 -19.72
C GLY A 19 49.97 2.07 -18.21
N SER A 20 51.03 1.68 -17.49
CA SER A 20 51.23 1.96 -16.07
C SER A 20 51.76 3.37 -15.86
N SER A 21 51.06 4.19 -15.08
CA SER A 21 51.61 5.39 -14.42
C SER A 21 50.86 5.62 -13.12
N GLY A 22 51.60 5.72 -12.02
CA GLY A 22 51.08 5.93 -10.67
C GLY A 22 50.19 7.17 -10.58
N GLY A 23 48.98 6.97 -10.10
CA GLY A 23 48.05 8.02 -9.70
C GLY A 23 47.34 7.53 -8.45
N THR A 24 47.46 8.29 -7.37
CA THR A 24 46.69 8.15 -6.14
C THR A 24 45.24 7.84 -6.48
N THR A 25 44.79 6.62 -6.18
CA THR A 25 43.40 6.20 -6.34
C THR A 25 42.54 7.07 -5.44
N ALA A 26 41.91 8.09 -6.03
CA ALA A 26 40.72 8.67 -5.45
C ALA A 26 39.72 7.53 -5.21
N PRO A 27 39.09 7.44 -4.03
CA PRO A 27 38.05 6.44 -3.82
C PRO A 27 37.01 6.58 -4.94
N PRO A 28 36.52 5.45 -5.50
CA PRO A 28 35.49 5.51 -6.53
C PRO A 28 34.34 6.39 -6.01
N PRO A 29 33.71 7.21 -6.86
CA PRO A 29 32.52 7.94 -6.46
C PRO A 29 31.55 6.90 -5.90
N VAL A 30 31.16 7.08 -4.64
CA VAL A 30 30.12 6.25 -4.03
C VAL A 30 28.93 6.37 -4.97
N ALA A 31 28.61 5.27 -5.66
CA ALA A 31 27.43 5.20 -6.49
C ALA A 31 26.26 5.58 -5.58
N THR A 32 25.69 6.75 -5.82
CA THR A 32 24.53 7.21 -5.09
C THR A 32 23.44 6.22 -5.49
N VAL A 33 23.11 5.32 -4.57
CA VAL A 33 21.97 4.41 -4.75
C VAL A 33 20.79 5.32 -5.11
N PRO A 34 20.16 5.13 -6.28
CA PRO A 34 19.00 5.94 -6.65
C PRO A 34 18.03 5.93 -5.47
N PRO A 35 17.43 7.07 -5.09
CA PRO A 35 16.39 7.03 -4.07
C PRO A 35 15.35 6.00 -4.50
N SER A 36 15.12 5.00 -3.66
CA SER A 36 14.10 3.99 -3.92
C SER A 36 12.79 4.69 -4.26
N ALA A 37 12.12 4.23 -5.32
CA ALA A 37 10.81 4.74 -5.71
C ALA A 37 9.85 4.77 -4.51
N LEU A 38 9.98 3.79 -3.60
CA LEU A 38 9.12 3.67 -2.42
C LEU A 38 9.38 4.73 -1.34
N ALA A 39 10.50 5.44 -1.38
CA ALA A 39 10.83 6.48 -0.40
C ALA A 39 9.82 7.62 -0.38
N ALA A 40 9.22 7.95 -1.53
CA ALA A 40 8.26 9.04 -1.67
C ALA A 40 6.95 8.77 -0.89
N TYR A 41 6.62 7.50 -0.67
CA TYR A 41 5.38 7.06 -0.03
C TYR A 41 5.47 7.06 1.50
N VAL A 42 6.69 7.15 2.07
CA VAL A 42 6.90 7.12 3.53
C VAL A 42 6.22 8.30 4.21
N GLY A 43 5.37 8.03 5.19
CA GLY A 43 4.62 9.04 5.92
C GLY A 43 3.30 8.50 6.49
N THR A 44 2.52 9.40 7.08
CA THR A 44 1.17 9.11 7.55
C THR A 44 0.18 9.74 6.59
N TRP A 45 -0.81 8.95 6.19
CA TRP A 45 -1.83 9.28 5.22
C TRP A 45 -3.20 8.98 5.81
N VAL A 46 -4.19 9.80 5.46
CA VAL A 46 -5.56 9.67 5.96
C VAL A 46 -6.55 9.67 4.81
N SER A 47 -7.58 8.83 4.87
CA SER A 47 -8.63 8.80 3.87
C SER A 47 -9.50 10.05 3.97
N ALA A 48 -10.42 10.22 3.02
CA ALA A 48 -11.59 11.04 3.31
C ALA A 48 -12.39 10.39 4.46
N CYS A 49 -13.08 11.20 5.25
CA CYS A 49 -14.02 10.65 6.21
C CYS A 49 -15.18 9.96 5.46
N ASP A 50 -15.44 8.71 5.80
CA ASP A 50 -16.61 7.98 5.32
C ASP A 50 -17.61 7.83 6.48
N GLU A 51 -18.62 8.69 6.48
CA GLU A 51 -19.57 8.90 7.58
C GLU A 51 -18.91 9.17 8.94
N ARG A 52 -18.44 8.13 9.62
CA ARG A 52 -17.84 8.13 10.97
C ARG A 52 -16.45 7.50 10.99
N GLU A 53 -16.04 6.90 9.89
CA GLU A 53 -14.81 6.14 9.76
C GLU A 53 -13.73 6.99 9.08
N LEU A 54 -12.55 7.01 9.70
CA LEU A 54 -11.35 7.62 9.14
C LEU A 54 -10.23 6.60 9.10
N ASN A 55 -9.83 6.21 7.90
CA ASN A 55 -8.72 5.29 7.69
C ASN A 55 -7.41 6.06 7.77
N THR A 56 -6.45 5.51 8.50
CA THR A 56 -5.09 6.01 8.60
C THR A 56 -4.14 4.92 8.15
N VAL A 57 -3.27 5.26 7.20
CA VAL A 57 -2.18 4.41 6.73
C VAL A 57 -0.87 5.03 7.14
N THR A 58 -0.01 4.24 7.78
CA THR A 58 1.37 4.65 8.09
C THR A 58 2.33 3.79 7.28
N ILE A 59 3.13 4.45 6.44
CA ILE A 59 4.12 3.82 5.59
C ILE A 59 5.51 4.14 6.13
N THR A 60 6.27 3.09 6.41
CA THR A 60 7.67 3.18 6.84
C THR A 60 8.56 2.36 5.90
N ARG A 61 9.86 2.64 5.88
CA ARG A 61 10.81 1.76 5.17
C ARG A 61 10.97 0.46 5.94
N ALA A 62 11.00 -0.66 5.22
CA ALA A 62 11.39 -1.93 5.81
C ALA A 62 12.86 -1.86 6.28
N ALA A 63 13.13 -2.41 7.46
CA ALA A 63 14.48 -2.43 8.00
C ALA A 63 15.44 -3.16 7.04
N GLY A 64 16.57 -2.52 6.72
CA GLY A 64 17.60 -3.10 5.85
C GLY A 64 17.24 -3.17 4.36
N SER A 65 16.11 -2.60 3.92
CA SER A 65 15.73 -2.56 2.50
C SER A 65 15.40 -1.14 2.04
N ALA A 66 15.97 -0.75 0.89
CA ALA A 66 15.52 0.46 0.20
C ALA A 66 14.25 0.18 -0.61
N ASP A 67 14.10 -1.04 -1.15
CA ASP A 67 13.05 -1.41 -2.10
C ASP A 67 11.84 -2.07 -1.45
N ALA A 68 11.70 -1.93 -0.12
CA ALA A 68 10.53 -2.42 0.59
C ALA A 68 10.03 -1.41 1.64
N ILE A 69 8.72 -1.39 1.81
CA ILE A 69 8.01 -0.62 2.82
C ILE A 69 7.15 -1.53 3.68
N VAL A 70 6.86 -1.07 4.88
CA VAL A 70 5.87 -1.66 5.78
C VAL A 70 4.71 -0.68 5.90
N VAL A 71 3.51 -1.19 5.73
CA VAL A 71 2.26 -0.44 5.70
C VAL A 71 1.36 -0.93 6.82
N SER A 72 1.10 -0.05 7.79
CA SER A 72 0.19 -0.28 8.90
C SER A 72 -1.14 0.41 8.64
N TYR A 73 -2.24 -0.30 8.83
CA TYR A 73 -3.60 0.20 8.68
C TYR A 73 -4.27 0.34 10.04
N LYS A 74 -5.09 1.38 10.17
CA LYS A 74 -5.92 1.66 11.34
C LYS A 74 -7.16 2.40 10.88
N SER A 75 -8.32 2.05 11.40
CA SER A 75 -9.55 2.82 11.19
C SER A 75 -10.09 3.31 12.52
N ASP A 76 -10.28 4.62 12.63
CA ASP A 76 -10.91 5.23 13.81
C ASP A 76 -12.37 5.56 13.52
N TYR A 77 -13.26 5.14 14.42
CA TYR A 77 -14.69 5.43 14.37
C TYR A 77 -15.02 6.53 15.37
N TYR A 78 -15.65 7.60 14.87
CA TYR A 78 -15.96 8.79 15.64
C TYR A 78 -17.42 8.80 16.14
N ALA A 79 -17.62 9.41 17.30
CA ALA A 79 -18.94 9.57 17.93
C ALA A 79 -19.94 10.32 17.05
N ASN A 80 -19.46 11.22 16.16
CA ASN A 80 -20.30 12.02 15.27
C ASN A 80 -19.93 11.78 13.80
N LEU A 81 -20.86 12.15 12.91
CA LEU A 81 -20.61 12.19 11.47
C LEU A 81 -19.47 13.16 11.12
N ASN A 82 -18.93 13.00 9.92
CA ASN A 82 -17.79 13.73 9.38
C ASN A 82 -16.53 13.58 10.25
N CYS A 83 -16.42 12.45 10.97
CA CYS A 83 -15.26 12.09 11.77
C CYS A 83 -14.91 13.14 12.83
N THR A 84 -15.93 13.61 13.55
CA THR A 84 -15.80 14.64 14.59
C THR A 84 -16.14 14.10 15.98
N GLY A 85 -15.67 14.78 17.02
CA GLY A 85 -15.87 14.35 18.40
C GLY A 85 -14.86 13.29 18.85
N ALA A 86 -15.21 12.51 19.87
CA ALA A 86 -14.34 11.48 20.41
C ALA A 86 -14.30 10.25 19.50
N ILE A 87 -13.15 9.57 19.45
CA ILE A 87 -13.04 8.22 18.89
C ILE A 87 -13.71 7.25 19.87
N VAL A 88 -14.68 6.48 19.39
CA VAL A 88 -15.47 5.53 20.20
C VAL A 88 -15.09 4.08 19.94
N ALA A 89 -14.45 3.82 18.81
CA ALA A 89 -13.88 2.53 18.46
C ALA A 89 -12.69 2.71 17.52
N THR A 90 -11.79 1.74 17.54
CA THR A 90 -10.65 1.65 16.63
C THR A 90 -10.58 0.21 16.11
N TRP A 91 -10.54 0.07 14.79
CA TRP A 91 -10.19 -1.19 14.12
C TRP A 91 -8.69 -1.24 13.85
N THR A 92 -8.10 -2.42 14.07
CA THR A 92 -6.72 -2.76 13.74
C THR A 92 -6.63 -4.21 13.29
N GLN A 93 -5.52 -4.54 12.63
CA GLN A 93 -5.12 -5.91 12.32
C GLN A 93 -3.82 -6.28 13.04
N SER A 94 -3.59 -7.57 13.28
CA SER A 94 -2.46 -8.09 14.06
C SER A 94 -1.12 -8.10 13.32
N ALA A 95 -1.12 -7.82 12.02
CA ALA A 95 0.08 -7.84 11.18
C ALA A 95 0.05 -6.66 10.19
N ASP A 96 1.23 -6.13 9.89
CA ASP A 96 1.40 -5.11 8.86
C ASP A 96 1.57 -5.74 7.48
N VAL A 97 1.27 -4.96 6.45
CA VAL A 97 1.54 -5.33 5.06
C VAL A 97 3.00 -5.00 4.74
N SER A 98 3.72 -5.96 4.19
CA SER A 98 5.01 -5.70 3.55
C SER A 98 4.79 -5.48 2.05
N ALA A 99 5.35 -4.42 1.48
CA ALA A 99 5.28 -4.18 0.04
C ALA A 99 6.68 -4.03 -0.53
N VAL A 100 7.00 -4.86 -1.53
CA VAL A 100 8.30 -4.89 -2.22
C VAL A 100 8.14 -4.28 -3.60
N TYR A 101 9.03 -3.38 -3.98
CA TYR A 101 9.04 -2.72 -5.27
C TYR A 101 9.26 -3.73 -6.41
N ALA A 102 8.41 -3.65 -7.43
CA ALA A 102 8.40 -4.53 -8.60
C ALA A 102 8.64 -3.77 -9.92
N GLY A 103 9.22 -2.57 -9.83
CA GLY A 103 9.47 -1.65 -10.95
C GLY A 103 8.32 -0.68 -11.22
N SER A 104 8.55 0.34 -12.03
CA SER A 104 7.47 1.26 -12.48
C SER A 104 6.94 0.88 -13.86
N VAL A 105 5.74 1.33 -14.17
CA VAL A 105 5.13 1.22 -15.51
C VAL A 105 4.40 2.50 -15.87
N ASP A 106 4.57 2.97 -17.12
CA ASP A 106 3.71 4.01 -17.66
C ASP A 106 2.40 3.34 -18.11
N SER A 107 1.30 3.69 -17.45
CA SER A 107 -0.02 3.08 -17.64
C SER A 107 -1.11 4.16 -17.53
N SER A 108 -2.36 3.73 -17.35
CA SER A 108 -3.48 4.64 -17.11
C SER A 108 -4.25 4.21 -15.86
N ILE A 109 -4.68 5.20 -15.08
CA ILE A 109 -5.43 5.02 -13.83
C ILE A 109 -6.85 5.52 -14.05
N VAL A 110 -7.84 4.68 -13.69
CA VAL A 110 -9.24 5.08 -13.57
C VAL A 110 -9.49 5.51 -12.13
N PHE A 111 -9.55 6.83 -11.90
CA PHE A 111 -9.74 7.40 -10.56
C PHE A 111 -11.18 7.29 -10.04
N THR A 112 -12.15 7.16 -10.94
CA THR A 112 -13.57 7.04 -10.59
C THR A 112 -14.24 6.09 -11.58
N PRO A 113 -15.02 5.09 -11.13
CA PRO A 113 -15.72 4.18 -12.04
C PRO A 113 -16.56 4.93 -13.07
N GLY A 114 -16.47 4.52 -14.34
CA GLY A 114 -17.18 5.16 -15.45
C GLY A 114 -16.53 6.44 -15.99
N THR A 115 -15.36 6.85 -15.49
CA THR A 115 -14.61 8.00 -16.01
C THR A 115 -13.44 7.57 -16.91
N SER A 116 -12.92 8.50 -17.71
CA SER A 116 -11.76 8.24 -18.57
C SER A 116 -10.49 7.98 -17.76
N ALA A 117 -9.71 7.00 -18.19
CA ALA A 117 -8.42 6.72 -17.58
C ALA A 117 -7.43 7.88 -17.83
N THR A 118 -6.59 8.17 -16.85
CA THR A 118 -5.56 9.21 -16.90
C THR A 118 -4.17 8.57 -16.99
N ALA A 119 -3.33 9.01 -17.93
CA ALA A 119 -1.96 8.52 -18.04
C ALA A 119 -1.15 8.84 -16.77
N ALA A 120 -0.44 7.85 -16.24
CA ALA A 120 0.35 7.95 -15.03
C ALA A 120 1.49 6.94 -15.02
N ARG A 121 2.57 7.28 -14.31
CA ARG A 121 3.63 6.34 -13.97
C ARG A 121 3.33 5.71 -12.63
N VAL A 122 2.99 4.42 -12.63
CA VAL A 122 2.63 3.64 -11.44
C VAL A 122 3.86 2.90 -10.93
N ASP A 123 4.14 2.98 -9.64
CA ASP A 123 5.14 2.14 -8.99
C ASP A 123 4.50 0.83 -8.58
N LYS A 124 4.89 -0.26 -9.24
CA LYS A 124 4.34 -1.58 -8.96
C LYS A 124 4.94 -2.12 -7.68
N VAL A 125 4.11 -2.80 -6.90
CA VAL A 125 4.53 -3.48 -5.69
C VAL A 125 3.94 -4.89 -5.64
N THR A 126 4.66 -5.79 -4.99
CA THR A 126 4.11 -7.05 -4.49
C THR A 126 3.83 -6.86 -3.01
N ALA A 127 2.56 -6.81 -2.63
CA ALA A 127 2.12 -6.64 -1.25
C ALA A 127 1.86 -8.02 -0.63
N THR A 128 2.37 -8.25 0.57
CA THR A 128 2.16 -9.46 1.35
C THR A 128 1.67 -9.09 2.74
N LEU A 129 0.47 -9.56 3.07
CA LEU A 129 -0.10 -9.54 4.41
C LEU A 129 0.04 -10.95 4.99
N PRO A 130 0.79 -11.14 6.09
CA PRO A 130 0.85 -12.43 6.78
C PRO A 130 -0.53 -12.89 7.26
N ALA A 131 -0.59 -14.15 7.74
CA ALA A 131 -1.78 -14.60 8.45
C ALA A 131 -2.03 -13.68 9.66
N HIS A 132 -3.27 -13.24 9.84
CA HIS A 132 -3.62 -12.17 10.77
C HIS A 132 -5.01 -12.37 11.36
N THR A 133 -5.30 -11.59 12.39
CA THR A 133 -6.64 -11.40 12.94
C THR A 133 -6.96 -9.92 12.94
N GLU A 134 -8.24 -9.59 12.90
CA GLU A 134 -8.73 -8.23 13.08
C GLU A 134 -9.27 -8.03 14.49
N SER A 135 -9.32 -6.79 14.94
CA SER A 135 -9.91 -6.43 16.22
C SER A 135 -10.51 -5.04 16.17
N VAL A 136 -11.69 -4.89 16.78
CA VAL A 136 -12.30 -3.59 17.04
C VAL A 136 -12.37 -3.39 18.54
N VAL A 137 -11.77 -2.31 19.04
CA VAL A 137 -11.70 -2.01 20.47
C VAL A 137 -12.20 -0.60 20.75
N GLY A 138 -12.86 -0.39 21.89
CA GLY A 138 -13.38 0.90 22.28
C GLY A 138 -14.43 0.77 23.37
N SER A 139 -14.74 1.88 24.06
CA SER A 139 -15.71 1.89 25.16
C SER A 139 -17.13 1.54 24.71
N ASN A 140 -17.43 1.76 23.43
CA ASN A 140 -18.76 1.57 22.85
C ASN A 140 -18.83 0.31 21.98
N VAL A 141 -17.82 -0.57 22.08
CA VAL A 141 -17.75 -1.78 21.28
C VAL A 141 -18.24 -2.96 22.11
N THR A 142 -19.19 -3.70 21.57
CA THR A 142 -19.59 -5.01 22.11
C THR A 142 -19.27 -6.10 21.11
N HIS A 143 -18.54 -7.12 21.54
CA HIS A 143 -18.37 -8.35 20.75
C HIS A 143 -19.52 -9.31 21.05
N THR A 144 -20.24 -9.71 20.02
CA THR A 144 -21.45 -10.54 20.16
C THR A 144 -21.56 -11.53 19.01
N VAL A 145 -22.36 -12.58 19.20
CA VAL A 145 -22.68 -13.55 18.16
C VAL A 145 -24.14 -13.34 17.78
N ARG A 146 -24.41 -12.99 16.51
CA ARG A 146 -25.77 -12.93 15.94
C ARG A 146 -25.85 -13.87 14.76
N ASN A 147 -26.89 -14.72 14.73
CA ASN A 147 -27.10 -15.71 13.67
C ASN A 147 -25.89 -16.63 13.42
N GLY A 148 -25.13 -16.96 14.47
CA GLY A 148 -23.92 -17.79 14.37
C GLY A 148 -22.67 -17.05 13.87
N GLN A 149 -22.78 -15.76 13.54
CA GLN A 149 -21.65 -14.92 13.12
C GLN A 149 -21.18 -14.03 14.28
N ALA A 150 -19.90 -14.13 14.64
CA ALA A 150 -19.28 -13.21 15.57
C ALA A 150 -19.10 -11.84 14.91
N MET A 151 -19.34 -10.77 15.66
CA MET A 151 -19.25 -9.38 15.19
C MET A 151 -18.91 -8.43 16.33
N TRP A 152 -18.18 -7.37 16.01
CA TRP A 152 -18.01 -6.20 16.86
C TRP A 152 -19.06 -5.16 16.48
N CYS A 153 -19.96 -4.83 17.40
CA CYS A 153 -20.94 -3.77 17.19
C CYS A 153 -20.52 -2.52 17.96
N ILE A 154 -20.44 -1.40 17.24
CA ILE A 154 -20.11 -0.08 17.74
C ILE A 154 -21.42 0.68 17.98
N ASP A 155 -21.66 1.12 19.21
CA ASP A 155 -22.79 2.00 19.55
C ASP A 155 -22.39 3.47 19.44
N PHE A 156 -23.03 4.21 18.53
CA PHE A 156 -22.83 5.65 18.36
C PHE A 156 -23.82 6.49 19.18
N GLY A 157 -24.71 5.86 19.95
CA GLY A 157 -25.76 6.51 20.70
C GLY A 157 -26.97 6.90 19.84
N GLY A 158 -28.07 7.25 20.52
CA GLY A 158 -29.31 7.67 19.85
C GLY A 158 -29.96 6.58 18.99
N GLY A 159 -29.65 5.31 19.26
CA GLY A 159 -30.14 4.16 18.49
C GLY A 159 -29.32 3.82 17.24
N ASN A 160 -28.23 4.54 16.96
CA ASN A 160 -27.35 4.27 15.82
C ASN A 160 -26.25 3.30 16.20
N SER A 161 -26.08 2.23 15.42
CA SER A 161 -24.98 1.28 15.58
C SER A 161 -24.51 0.75 14.23
N SER A 162 -23.25 0.36 14.17
CA SER A 162 -22.68 -0.40 13.04
C SER A 162 -22.01 -1.67 13.57
N CYS A 163 -22.11 -2.76 12.83
CA CYS A 163 -21.48 -4.03 13.21
C CYS A 163 -20.51 -4.48 12.12
N ILE A 164 -19.31 -4.86 12.54
CA ILE A 164 -18.23 -5.38 11.71
C ILE A 164 -18.12 -6.87 12.01
N TYR A 165 -18.13 -7.70 10.97
CA TYR A 165 -17.98 -9.14 11.16
C TYR A 165 -16.58 -9.50 11.66
N ASP A 166 -16.54 -10.33 12.67
CA ASP A 166 -15.31 -11.00 13.10
C ASP A 166 -15.10 -12.21 12.20
N GLN A 167 -14.19 -12.05 11.24
CA GLN A 167 -13.79 -13.09 10.30
C GLN A 167 -12.84 -14.11 10.93
N GLY A 168 -12.44 -13.92 12.20
CA GLY A 168 -11.45 -14.75 12.88
C GLY A 168 -10.07 -14.67 12.23
N ALA A 169 -9.32 -15.77 12.30
CA ALA A 169 -8.00 -15.86 11.69
C ALA A 169 -8.10 -15.92 10.17
N GLN A 170 -7.42 -14.99 9.50
CA GLN A 170 -7.31 -14.90 8.06
C GLN A 170 -5.98 -15.50 7.59
N PRO A 171 -5.96 -16.22 6.46
CA PRO A 171 -4.72 -16.75 5.90
C PRO A 171 -3.82 -15.63 5.38
N SER A 172 -2.53 -15.93 5.20
CA SER A 172 -1.62 -15.01 4.52
C SER A 172 -2.05 -14.81 3.07
N GLN A 173 -1.91 -13.59 2.57
CA GLN A 173 -2.20 -13.23 1.19
C GLN A 173 -1.05 -12.43 0.56
N THR A 174 -0.82 -12.68 -0.72
CA THR A 174 0.14 -11.93 -1.54
C THR A 174 -0.55 -11.50 -2.82
N VAL A 175 -0.50 -10.21 -3.11
CA VAL A 175 -1.17 -9.62 -4.27
C VAL A 175 -0.24 -8.66 -5.00
N ALA A 176 -0.40 -8.57 -6.32
CA ALA A 176 0.23 -7.52 -7.10
C ALA A 176 -0.61 -6.25 -7.00
N GLY A 177 0.04 -5.11 -6.77
CA GLY A 177 -0.60 -3.81 -6.66
C GLY A 177 0.23 -2.71 -7.30
N GLY A 178 -0.25 -1.48 -7.16
CA GLY A 178 0.46 -0.28 -7.55
C GLY A 178 0.29 0.82 -6.52
N LEU A 179 1.28 1.70 -6.45
CA LEU A 179 1.20 2.95 -5.72
C LEU A 179 1.39 4.10 -6.70
N TYR A 180 0.71 5.20 -6.42
CA TYR A 180 0.84 6.43 -7.19
C TYR A 180 0.65 7.65 -6.29
N LEU A 181 1.48 8.67 -6.50
CA LEU A 181 1.36 9.96 -5.84
C LEU A 181 0.91 11.03 -6.83
N ARG A 182 -0.02 11.88 -6.38
CA ARG A 182 -0.42 13.10 -7.09
C ARG A 182 -0.48 14.26 -6.10
N GLY A 183 0.60 15.05 -6.04
CA GLY A 183 0.72 16.08 -5.01
C GLY A 183 0.75 15.46 -3.61
N ASN A 184 -0.19 15.86 -2.76
CA ASN A 184 -0.33 15.33 -1.40
C ASN A 184 -1.26 14.11 -1.30
N GLU A 185 -1.64 13.53 -2.44
CA GLU A 185 -2.53 12.38 -2.50
C GLU A 185 -1.75 11.10 -2.75
N LEU A 186 -2.09 10.06 -1.99
CA LEU A 186 -1.65 8.69 -2.17
C LEU A 186 -2.80 7.87 -2.76
N PHE A 187 -2.50 7.08 -3.78
CA PHE A 187 -3.42 6.11 -4.36
C PHE A 187 -2.85 4.71 -4.22
N GLU A 188 -3.65 3.83 -3.64
CA GLU A 188 -3.44 2.40 -3.70
C GLU A 188 -4.24 1.83 -4.87
N LEU A 189 -3.56 1.05 -5.70
CA LEU A 189 -4.08 0.63 -7.00
C LEU A 189 -4.08 -0.89 -7.14
N SER A 190 -5.13 -1.41 -7.77
CA SER A 190 -5.16 -2.79 -8.27
C SER A 190 -4.98 -2.81 -9.79
N PRO A 191 -4.22 -3.78 -10.33
CA PRO A 191 -4.17 -4.00 -11.78
C PRO A 191 -5.55 -4.44 -12.29
N SER A 192 -5.98 -3.87 -13.40
CA SER A 192 -7.24 -4.20 -14.09
C SER A 192 -7.01 -4.21 -15.60
N GLU A 193 -6.87 -5.41 -16.18
CA GLU A 193 -6.50 -5.62 -17.57
C GLU A 193 -5.23 -4.83 -17.97
N SER A 194 -5.37 -3.81 -18.84
CA SER A 194 -4.28 -2.93 -19.27
C SER A 194 -4.19 -1.62 -18.48
N THR A 195 -4.97 -1.48 -17.41
CA THR A 195 -5.10 -0.26 -16.61
C THR A 195 -4.93 -0.55 -15.12
N TYR A 196 -4.99 0.50 -14.30
CA TYR A 196 -5.09 0.40 -12.86
C TYR A 196 -6.39 1.07 -12.37
N VAL A 197 -7.01 0.48 -11.37
CA VAL A 197 -8.16 1.05 -10.67
C VAL A 197 -7.76 1.45 -9.26
N VAL A 198 -8.33 2.55 -8.77
CA VAL A 198 -8.12 3.00 -7.39
C VAL A 198 -8.87 2.07 -6.44
N ASN A 199 -8.14 1.45 -5.52
CA ASN A 199 -8.73 0.78 -4.36
C ASN A 199 -9.07 1.84 -3.32
N GLU A 200 -8.08 2.67 -2.98
CA GLU A 200 -8.23 3.66 -1.94
C GLU A 200 -7.37 4.90 -2.21
N ARG A 201 -7.85 6.04 -1.68
CA ARG A 201 -7.22 7.35 -1.82
C ARG A 201 -7.01 7.94 -0.44
N PHE A 202 -5.78 8.33 -0.16
CA PHE A 202 -5.40 9.01 1.06
C PHE A 202 -4.79 10.38 0.76
N THR A 203 -4.80 11.25 1.76
CA THR A 203 -4.12 12.54 1.75
C THR A 203 -3.08 12.57 2.86
N ARG A 204 -1.93 13.18 2.60
CA ARG A 204 -0.88 13.33 3.60
C ARG A 204 -1.39 14.10 4.82
N LYS A 205 -1.10 13.57 6.01
CA LYS A 205 -1.39 14.21 7.30
C LYS A 205 -0.36 15.27 7.66
#